data_AF-X1VHR1-F1
#
_entry.id   AF-X1VHR1-F1
#
_cell.length_a   1.000
_cell.length_b   1.000
_cell.length_c   1.000
_cell.angle_alpha   90.00
_cell.angle_beta   90.00
_cell.angle_gamma   90.00
#
_symmetry.space_group_name_H-M   'P 1'
#
loop_
_entity.id
_entity.type
_entity.pdbx_description
1 polymer ?
#
loop_
_entity_poly.entity_id
_entity_poly.type
_entity_poly.pdbx_seq_one_letter_code
_entity_poly.pdbx_strand_id
1 'polypeptide(L)' 'MEISFIQKTDEESLESFEKRLISRSSYRGDKAWYKGELHVHSYHSDGKNSVEEIVEAAKEEKLDFIALTDHNTISG' A
#
# COMPACT_ATOMS: atom_id res chain seq x y z
N MET A 1 -12.04 -5.55 27.29
CA MET A 1 -10.96 -5.19 26.35
C MET A 1 -11.38 -3.89 25.71
N GLU A 2 -10.75 -2.79 26.10
CA GLU A 2 -11.17 -1.45 25.69
C GLU A 2 -10.67 -1.12 24.29
N ILE A 3 -11.53 -0.46 23.52
CA ILE A 3 -11.20 0.07 22.20
C ILE A 3 -10.70 1.49 22.45
N SER A 4 -9.39 1.68 22.55
CA SER A 4 -8.77 2.99 22.67
C SER A 4 -8.83 3.73 21.33
N PHE A 5 -9.40 4.92 21.37
CA PHE A 5 -9.53 5.89 20.28
C PHE A 5 -8.20 6.15 19.56
N ILE A 6 -8.27 6.20 18.23
CA ILE A 6 -7.19 6.64 17.34
C ILE A 6 -6.74 8.04 17.75
N GLN A 7 -5.43 8.20 18.01
CA GLN A 7 -4.82 9.49 18.32
C GLN A 7 -4.97 10.43 17.13
N LYS A 8 -5.61 11.56 17.37
CA LYS A 8 -5.65 12.72 16.48
C LYS A 8 -4.23 13.31 16.47
N THR A 9 -3.52 13.22 15.36
CA THR A 9 -2.25 13.94 15.19
C THR A 9 -2.55 15.40 14.90
N ASP A 10 -1.95 16.27 15.70
CA ASP A 10 -2.06 17.72 15.60
C ASP A 10 -1.65 18.22 14.20
N GLU A 11 -2.24 19.35 13.80
CA GLU A 11 -2.01 20.07 12.54
C GLU A 11 -0.56 20.60 12.44
N GLU A 12 0.43 19.73 12.29
CA GLU A 12 1.73 20.14 11.78
C GLU A 12 1.68 20.33 10.26
N SER A 13 2.13 21.51 9.85
CA SER A 13 2.13 22.07 8.51
C SER A 13 2.56 21.06 7.44
N LEU A 14 1.61 20.68 6.59
CA LEU A 14 1.85 19.96 5.33
C LEU A 14 2.47 20.90 4.28
N GLU A 15 3.60 21.53 4.59
CA GLU A 15 4.44 22.16 3.58
C GLU A 15 5.73 21.35 3.41
N SER A 16 6.06 21.07 2.15
CA SER A 16 7.31 20.45 1.67
C SER A 16 7.44 18.91 1.66
N PHE A 17 6.36 18.14 1.78
CA PHE A 17 6.31 16.88 1.04
C PHE A 17 5.69 17.19 -0.31
N GLU A 18 6.52 17.46 -1.32
CA GLU A 18 6.09 17.29 -2.70
C GLU A 18 5.60 15.86 -2.83
N LYS A 19 4.29 15.70 -2.67
CA LYS A 19 3.52 14.52 -3.00
C LYS A 19 3.77 14.27 -4.48
N ARG A 20 4.86 13.60 -4.79
CA ARG A 20 5.11 12.95 -6.07
C ARG A 20 4.15 11.76 -6.12
N LEU A 21 2.85 12.09 -6.16
CA LEU A 21 1.78 11.19 -6.50
C LEU A 21 2.15 10.68 -7.87
N ILE A 22 2.67 9.45 -7.90
CA ILE A 22 2.78 8.67 -9.13
C ILE A 22 1.38 8.72 -9.74
N SER A 23 1.29 9.37 -10.90
CA SER A 23 0.11 9.53 -11.77
C SER A 23 -1.25 9.19 -11.15
N ARG A 24 -2.10 10.20 -11.03
CA ARG A 24 -3.47 10.15 -10.49
C ARG A 24 -4.45 9.39 -11.40
N SER A 25 -4.18 8.15 -11.84
CA SER A 25 -5.01 7.50 -12.87
C SER A 25 -5.28 5.99 -12.78
N SER A 26 -5.10 5.31 -11.65
CA SER A 26 -5.75 4.00 -11.48
C SER A 26 -7.20 4.14 -11.00
N TYR A 27 -7.55 5.25 -10.34
CA TYR A 27 -8.93 5.52 -9.94
C TYR A 27 -9.79 5.84 -11.17
N ARG A 28 -10.61 4.87 -11.57
CA ARG A 28 -11.70 5.08 -12.53
C ARG A 28 -12.75 5.91 -11.80
N GLY A 29 -13.00 7.14 -12.28
CA GLY A 29 -13.90 8.10 -11.65
C GLY A 29 -15.37 7.65 -11.52
N ASP A 30 -15.73 6.56 -12.20
CA ASP A 30 -17.04 5.93 -12.13
C ASP A 30 -17.04 4.74 -11.15
N LYS A 31 -18.23 4.31 -10.70
CA LYS A 31 -18.38 3.06 -9.93
C LYS A 31 -17.89 1.89 -10.78
N ALA A 32 -16.67 1.43 -10.53
CA ALA A 32 -16.03 0.33 -11.23
C ALA A 32 -15.60 -0.76 -10.25
N TRP A 33 -15.51 -1.98 -10.76
CA TRP A 33 -14.84 -3.06 -10.06
C TRP A 33 -13.33 -2.90 -10.20
N TYR A 34 -12.61 -3.03 -9.09
CA TYR A 34 -11.16 -3.01 -9.04
C TYR A 34 -10.66 -4.40 -8.70
N LYS A 35 -9.67 -4.87 -9.46
CA LYS A 35 -8.99 -6.15 -9.23
C LYS A 35 -7.73 -5.87 -8.42
N GLY A 36 -7.56 -6.53 -7.28
CA GLY A 36 -6.35 -6.37 -6.47
C GLY A 36 -6.03 -7.59 -5.62
N GLU A 37 -4.79 -7.63 -5.16
CA GLU A 37 -4.31 -8.60 -4.16
C GLU A 37 -4.36 -7.94 -2.78
N LEU A 38 -4.93 -8.62 -1.80
CA LEU A 38 -5.13 -8.09 -0.45
C LEU A 38 -4.15 -8.64 0.58
N HIS A 39 -3.34 -9.63 0.19
CA HIS A 39 -2.43 -10.30 1.10
C HIS A 39 -1.19 -10.78 0.34
N VAL A 40 -0.12 -10.00 0.37
CA VAL A 40 1.19 -10.42 -0.15
C VAL A 40 2.30 -10.04 0.81
N HIS A 41 3.30 -10.90 0.92
CA HIS A 41 4.45 -10.73 1.79
C HIS A 41 5.72 -10.55 0.94
N SER A 42 6.63 -9.71 1.39
CA SER A 42 7.97 -9.56 0.83
C SER A 42 8.99 -10.36 1.63
N TYR A 43 10.23 -10.40 1.15
CA TYR A 43 11.34 -10.98 1.92
C TYR A 43 11.62 -10.26 3.25
N HIS A 44 11.00 -9.09 3.48
CA HIS A 44 11.13 -8.39 4.75
C HIS A 44 10.45 -9.11 5.91
N SER A 45 9.53 -10.04 5.62
CA SER A 45 8.99 -11.01 6.60
C SER A 45 9.30 -12.46 6.22
N ASP A 46 8.36 -13.18 5.60
CA ASP A 46 8.46 -14.58 5.16
C ASP A 46 8.14 -14.79 3.67
N GLY A 47 7.95 -13.70 2.92
CA GLY A 47 7.84 -13.73 1.47
C GLY A 47 9.17 -14.03 0.77
N LYS A 48 9.11 -14.29 -0.54
CA LYS A 48 10.29 -14.65 -1.35
C LYS A 48 10.80 -13.52 -2.24
N ASN A 49 9.98 -12.51 -2.46
CA ASN A 49 10.20 -11.49 -3.47
C ASN A 49 10.50 -10.14 -2.84
N SER A 50 11.25 -9.29 -3.56
CA SER A 50 11.39 -7.89 -3.21
C SER A 50 10.07 -7.13 -3.42
N VAL A 51 9.94 -5.96 -2.80
CA VAL A 51 8.78 -5.09 -3.04
C VAL A 51 8.68 -4.70 -4.53
N GLU A 52 9.81 -4.42 -5.17
CA GLU A 52 9.87 -4.11 -6.61
C GLU A 52 9.40 -5.28 -7.47
N GLU A 53 9.85 -6.50 -7.17
CA GLU A 53 9.42 -7.71 -7.89
C GLU A 53 7.91 -7.95 -7.73
N ILE A 54 7.36 -7.75 -6.54
CA ILE A 54 5.92 -7.86 -6.27
C ILE A 54 5.14 -6.81 -7.08
N VAL A 55 5.64 -5.58 -7.14
CA VAL A 55 5.01 -4.50 -7.91
C VAL A 55 5.06 -4.78 -9.42
N GLU A 56 6.18 -5.29 -9.95
CA GLU A 56 6.26 -5.66 -11.37
C GLU A 56 5.33 -6.82 -11.70
N ALA A 57 5.27 -7.86 -10.86
CA ALA A 57 4.32 -8.96 -11.03
C ALA A 57 2.85 -8.47 -11.00
N ALA A 58 2.52 -7.54 -10.11
CA ALA A 58 1.18 -6.95 -10.04
C ALA A 58 0.82 -6.17 -11.32
N LYS A 59 1.79 -5.48 -11.93
CA LYS A 59 1.60 -4.79 -13.21
C LYS A 59 1.39 -5.77 -14.36
N GLU A 60 2.17 -6.86 -14.41
CA GLU A 60 2.02 -7.92 -15.41
C GLU A 60 0.63 -8.57 -15.32
N GLU A 61 0.14 -8.81 -14.10
CA GLU A 61 -1.19 -9.35 -13.80
C GLU A 61 -2.35 -8.35 -13.93
N LYS A 62 -2.02 -7.09 -14.29
CA LYS A 62 -2.95 -5.98 -14.46
C LYS A 62 -3.85 -5.77 -13.23
N LEU A 63 -3.26 -5.87 -12.04
CA LEU A 63 -3.93 -5.49 -10.79
C LEU A 63 -4.01 -3.97 -10.69
N ASP A 64 -5.15 -3.46 -10.23
CA ASP A 64 -5.35 -2.04 -9.96
C ASP A 64 -4.67 -1.62 -8.64
N PHE A 65 -4.48 -2.56 -7.71
CA PHE A 65 -3.78 -2.34 -6.44
C PHE A 65 -3.27 -3.66 -5.83
N ILE A 66 -2.35 -3.53 -4.87
CA ILE A 66 -1.89 -4.60 -3.97
C ILE A 66 -1.85 -4.08 -2.54
N ALA A 67 -2.01 -4.97 -1.56
CA ALA A 67 -1.73 -4.71 -0.15
C ALA A 67 -0.54 -5.55 0.31
N LEU A 68 0.58 -4.88 0.61
CA LEU A 68 1.74 -5.51 1.23
C LEU A 68 1.47 -5.67 2.73
N THR A 69 1.42 -6.91 3.21
CA THR A 69 0.97 -7.29 4.55
C THR A 69 2.00 -8.15 5.27
N ASP A 70 3.25 -7.68 5.29
CA ASP A 70 4.32 -8.37 6.01
C ASP A 70 3.98 -8.57 7.51
N HIS A 71 4.47 -9.66 8.09
CA HIS A 71 4.36 -9.88 9.56
C HIS A 71 5.18 -8.83 10.28
N ASN A 72 4.76 -8.35 11.45
CA ASN A 72 5.51 -7.35 12.20
C ASN A 72 6.95 -7.79 12.58
N THR A 73 7.92 -7.55 11.69
CA THR A 73 9.36 -7.68 11.92
C THR A 73 10.03 -6.31 11.96
N ILE A 74 11.36 -6.28 12.11
CA ILE A 74 12.11 -5.02 12.07
C ILE A 74 12.04 -4.37 10.68
N SER A 75 12.05 -5.18 9.62
CA SER A 75 12.16 -4.70 8.25
C SER A 75 10.86 -4.73 7.46
N GLY A 76 9.84 -5.40 7.96
CA GLY A 76 8.51 -5.52 7.36
C GLY A 76 7.72 -6.53 8.13
#